data_AF-A0A2A5M4N6-F1
#
_entry.id   AF-A0A2A5M4N6-F1
#
_cell.length_a   1.000
_cell.length_b   1.000
_cell.length_c   1.000
_cell.angle_alpha   90.00
_cell.angle_beta   90.00
_cell.angle_gamma   90.00
#
_symmetry.space_group_name_H-M   'P 1'
#
loop_
_entity.id
_entity.type
_entity.pdbx_description
1 polymer ?
#
loop_
_entity_poly.entity_id
_entity_poly.type
_entity_poly.pdbx_seq_one_letter_code
_entity_poly.pdbx_strand_id
1 'polypeptide(L)'
;IEFDKEDMTKRLDGSYILSGKAENFVAGWYADIAYTRAYVASDRNNDGYLEDYELEDTKSGFVAQETNLGLFVQSYTQLNGSVDTLFGFEKDFREMRPDDTKDIDYAGRTIGLELDKMIRKDGDFNGELSFSETGMQAVKTKAPNSGWTE
;
A
#
# COMPACT_ATOMS: atom_id res chain seq x y z
N ILE A 1 11.94 -19.90 10.33
CA ILE A 1 10.49 -19.80 10.59
C ILE A 1 10.34 -18.50 11.35
N GLU A 2 9.56 -17.57 10.83
CA GLU A 2 9.47 -16.21 11.41
C GLU A 2 8.76 -16.18 12.77
N PHE A 3 7.74 -17.03 12.93
CA PHE A 3 6.93 -17.12 14.14
C PHE A 3 7.10 -18.47 14.83
N ASP A 4 7.18 -18.46 16.15
CA ASP A 4 7.38 -19.68 16.92
C ASP A 4 6.06 -20.44 17.06
N LYS A 5 6.11 -21.77 17.25
CA LYS A 5 4.88 -22.55 17.52
C LYS A 5 4.17 -22.07 18.79
N GLU A 6 4.91 -21.48 19.71
CA GLU A 6 4.41 -20.90 20.95
C GLU A 6 3.56 -19.65 20.70
N ASP A 7 3.75 -18.97 19.56
CA ASP A 7 2.91 -17.85 19.12
C ASP A 7 1.55 -18.31 18.54
N MET A 8 1.30 -19.63 18.47
CA MET A 8 0.13 -20.20 17.77
C MET A 8 -0.53 -21.32 18.58
N THR A 9 -1.73 -21.04 19.10
CA THR A 9 -2.55 -22.06 19.76
C THR A 9 -3.67 -22.54 18.84
N LYS A 10 -3.64 -23.83 18.46
CA LYS A 10 -4.71 -24.44 17.65
C LYS A 10 -5.96 -24.71 18.50
N ARG A 11 -7.11 -24.23 18.05
CA ARG A 11 -8.43 -24.52 18.63
C ARG A 11 -8.96 -25.88 18.18
N LEU A 12 -9.99 -26.38 18.88
CA LEU A 12 -10.66 -27.64 18.57
C LEU A 12 -11.26 -27.68 17.16
N ASP A 13 -11.70 -26.53 16.65
CA ASP A 13 -12.26 -26.37 15.30
C ASP A 13 -11.19 -26.28 14.18
N GLY A 14 -9.91 -26.29 14.55
CA GLY A 14 -8.79 -26.19 13.63
C GLY A 14 -8.32 -24.77 13.32
N SER A 15 -9.01 -23.74 13.80
CA SER A 15 -8.53 -22.34 13.76
C SER A 15 -7.35 -22.14 14.70
N TYR A 16 -6.59 -21.05 14.52
CA TYR A 16 -5.49 -20.69 15.40
C TYR A 16 -5.79 -19.38 16.13
N ILE A 17 -5.38 -19.32 17.40
CA ILE A 17 -5.20 -18.09 18.15
C ILE A 17 -3.75 -17.68 17.99
N LEU A 18 -3.53 -16.45 17.54
CA LEU A 18 -2.21 -15.85 17.51
C LEU A 18 -1.93 -15.21 18.86
N SER A 19 -0.66 -15.25 19.28
CA SER A 19 -0.15 -14.55 20.44
C SER A 19 1.27 -14.06 20.16
N GLY A 20 1.81 -13.20 21.02
CA GLY A 20 3.22 -12.83 20.97
C GLY A 20 3.60 -12.16 19.65
N LYS A 21 4.63 -12.68 18.97
CA LYS A 21 5.14 -12.06 17.74
C LYS A 21 4.16 -12.13 16.59
N ALA A 22 3.49 -13.27 16.41
CA ALA A 22 2.52 -13.45 15.33
C ALA A 22 1.30 -12.53 15.49
N GLU A 23 0.83 -12.35 16.73
CA GLU A 23 -0.25 -11.41 17.03
C GLU A 23 0.19 -9.97 16.76
N ASN A 24 1.36 -9.56 17.26
CA ASN A 24 1.88 -8.21 17.07
C ASN A 24 2.08 -7.88 15.59
N PHE A 25 2.55 -8.83 14.78
CA PHE A 25 2.72 -8.67 13.34
C PHE A 25 1.39 -8.38 12.65
N VAL A 26 0.37 -9.23 12.87
CA VAL A 26 -0.96 -9.04 12.26
C VAL A 26 -1.65 -7.78 12.78
N ALA A 27 -1.52 -7.48 14.08
CA ALA A 27 -2.06 -6.28 14.70
C ALA A 27 -1.38 -5.00 14.18
N GLY A 28 -0.08 -5.05 13.90
CA GLY A 28 0.67 -3.95 13.29
C GLY A 28 0.14 -3.61 11.91
N TRP A 29 -0.02 -4.61 11.04
CA TRP A 29 -0.63 -4.43 9.73
C TRP A 29 -2.07 -3.92 9.81
N TYR A 30 -2.88 -4.46 10.72
CA TYR A 30 -4.24 -3.96 10.95
C TYR A 30 -4.25 -2.48 11.36
N ALA A 31 -3.37 -2.08 12.28
CA ALA A 31 -3.27 -0.70 12.73
C ALA A 31 -2.81 0.25 11.62
N ASP A 32 -1.83 -0.16 10.79
CA ASP A 32 -1.40 0.59 9.62
C ASP A 32 -2.58 0.83 8.65
N ILE A 33 -3.30 -0.22 8.28
CA ILE A 33 -4.42 -0.12 7.33
C ILE A 33 -5.55 0.75 7.91
N ALA A 34 -5.97 0.45 9.14
CA ALA A 34 -7.09 1.13 9.78
C ALA A 34 -6.83 2.63 9.96
N TYR A 35 -5.62 2.99 10.44
CA TYR A 35 -5.34 4.33 10.94
C TYR A 35 -4.35 5.12 10.08
N THR A 36 -3.22 4.52 9.70
CA THR A 36 -2.21 5.22 8.86
C THR A 36 -2.71 5.39 7.43
N ARG A 37 -3.29 4.33 6.84
CA ARG A 37 -3.91 4.34 5.51
C ARG A 37 -5.35 4.84 5.53
N ALA A 38 -5.85 5.20 6.71
CA ALA A 38 -7.12 5.88 6.95
C ALA A 38 -8.38 5.11 6.53
N TYR A 39 -8.36 3.77 6.50
CA TYR A 39 -9.54 2.98 6.11
C TYR A 39 -10.77 3.27 6.98
N VAL A 40 -10.57 3.34 8.31
CA VAL A 40 -11.68 3.62 9.24
C VAL A 40 -12.26 5.02 9.04
N ALA A 41 -11.43 5.99 8.67
CA ALA A 41 -11.87 7.35 8.40
C ALA A 41 -12.50 7.51 7.00
N SER A 42 -12.15 6.62 6.07
CA SER A 42 -12.60 6.64 4.68
C SER A 42 -13.94 5.94 4.49
N ASP A 43 -14.27 4.95 5.33
CA ASP A 43 -15.60 4.33 5.42
C ASP A 43 -16.59 5.30 6.07
N ARG A 44 -17.17 6.19 5.25
CA ARG A 44 -17.99 7.32 5.71
C ARG A 44 -19.37 6.84 6.19
N ASN A 45 -19.88 5.77 5.57
CA ASN A 45 -21.18 5.20 5.92
C ASN A 45 -21.10 4.15 7.05
N ASN A 46 -19.88 3.72 7.42
CA ASN A 46 -19.56 2.72 8.46
C ASN A 46 -20.18 1.34 8.19
N ASP A 47 -20.24 0.91 6.93
CA ASP A 47 -20.75 -0.42 6.55
C ASP A 47 -19.65 -1.49 6.42
N GLY A 48 -18.38 -1.10 6.59
CA GLY A 48 -17.21 -1.97 6.51
C GLY A 48 -16.74 -2.26 5.10
N TYR A 49 -17.31 -1.62 4.09
CA TYR A 49 -17.00 -1.77 2.67
C TYR A 49 -16.78 -0.39 2.02
N LEU A 50 -15.61 -0.17 1.46
CA LEU A 50 -15.27 1.09 0.80
C LEU A 50 -15.75 1.04 -0.65
N GLU A 51 -16.71 1.91 -0.96
CA GLU A 51 -17.07 2.25 -2.33
C GLU A 51 -15.93 3.00 -3.04
N ASP A 52 -16.01 3.16 -4.36
CA ASP A 52 -14.90 3.75 -5.14
C ASP A 52 -14.44 5.12 -4.61
N TYR A 53 -15.40 5.98 -4.27
CA TYR A 53 -15.11 7.31 -3.73
C TYR A 53 -14.57 7.29 -2.30
N GLU A 54 -14.80 6.21 -1.54
CA GLU A 54 -14.22 6.01 -0.19
C GLU A 54 -12.83 5.40 -0.30
N LEU A 55 -12.62 4.49 -1.26
CA LEU A 55 -11.30 3.98 -1.58
C LEU A 55 -10.34 5.10 -2.00
N GLU A 56 -10.83 6.10 -2.73
CA GLU A 56 -10.04 7.28 -3.12
C GLU A 56 -9.53 8.08 -1.91
N ASP A 57 -10.21 8.05 -0.77
CA ASP A 57 -9.78 8.74 0.46
C ASP A 57 -8.68 7.98 1.23
N THR A 58 -8.48 6.69 0.92
CA THR A 58 -7.43 5.89 1.56
C THR A 58 -6.03 6.33 1.13
N LYS A 59 -5.08 6.20 2.05
CA LYS A 59 -3.69 6.65 1.87
C LYS A 59 -2.75 5.49 1.49
N SER A 60 -3.15 4.66 0.53
CA SER A 60 -2.42 3.45 0.13
C SER A 60 -1.53 3.66 -1.10
N GLY A 61 -0.49 2.83 -1.23
CA GLY A 61 0.26 2.65 -2.48
C GLY A 61 1.57 3.44 -2.61
N PHE A 62 2.22 3.22 -3.75
CA PHE A 62 3.51 3.79 -4.13
C PHE A 62 3.48 4.43 -5.52
N VAL A 63 4.22 5.51 -5.72
CA VAL A 63 4.63 6.00 -7.04
C VAL A 63 6.08 5.62 -7.25
N ALA A 64 6.39 5.05 -8.41
CA ALA A 64 7.75 4.73 -8.80
C ALA A 64 8.06 5.33 -10.18
N GLN A 65 9.11 6.15 -10.25
CA GLN A 65 9.56 6.84 -11.45
C GLN A 65 10.93 6.28 -11.86
N GLU A 66 11.01 5.68 -13.05
CA GLU A 66 12.27 5.16 -13.60
C GLU A 66 13.02 6.26 -14.37
N THR A 67 14.30 6.45 -14.07
CA THR A 67 15.16 7.48 -14.68
C THR A 67 16.52 6.91 -15.05
N ASN A 68 17.32 7.68 -15.81
CA ASN A 68 18.71 7.34 -16.10
C ASN A 68 19.62 7.32 -14.85
N LEU A 69 19.18 7.88 -13.73
CA LEU A 69 19.91 7.91 -12.45
C LEU A 69 19.46 6.81 -11.48
N GLY A 70 18.39 6.08 -11.81
CA GLY A 70 17.82 5.03 -10.95
C GLY A 70 16.31 5.16 -10.77
N LEU A 71 15.80 4.32 -9.88
CA LEU A 71 14.39 4.23 -9.51
C LEU A 71 14.08 5.12 -8.31
N PHE A 72 13.16 6.06 -8.47
CA PHE A 72 12.67 6.90 -7.39
C PHE A 72 11.31 6.39 -6.94
N VAL A 73 11.24 5.92 -5.70
CA VAL A 73 10.01 5.39 -5.09
C VAL A 73 9.55 6.32 -3.98
N GLN A 74 8.25 6.57 -3.97
CA GLN A 74 7.57 7.40 -2.99
C GLN A 74 6.27 6.72 -2.55
N SER A 75 5.96 6.71 -1.25
CA SER A 75 4.72 6.15 -0.72
C SER A 75 3.69 7.25 -0.44
N TYR A 76 2.40 6.94 -0.57
CA TYR A 76 1.34 7.90 -0.27
C TYR A 76 1.41 8.37 1.18
N THR A 77 1.58 7.45 2.13
CA THR A 77 1.57 7.74 3.58
C THR A 77 2.67 8.71 4.00
N GLN A 78 3.85 8.67 3.36
CA GLN A 78 4.94 9.62 3.62
C GLN A 78 4.70 11.01 3.02
N LEU A 79 3.93 11.06 1.94
CA LEU A 79 3.73 12.27 1.13
C LEU A 79 2.38 12.96 1.35
N ASN A 80 1.47 12.32 2.09
CA ASN A 80 0.13 12.81 2.36
C ASN A 80 -0.63 13.27 1.09
N GLY A 81 -0.44 12.55 -0.03
CA GLY A 81 -1.13 12.76 -1.30
C GLY A 81 -0.38 13.60 -2.36
N SER A 82 0.76 14.21 -2.03
CA SER A 82 1.52 15.07 -2.94
C SER A 82 2.86 14.47 -3.38
N VAL A 83 3.06 14.26 -4.68
CA VAL A 83 4.28 13.67 -5.25
C VAL A 83 5.15 14.75 -5.89
N ASP A 84 6.39 14.86 -5.42
CA ASP A 84 7.42 15.60 -6.15
C ASP A 84 7.85 14.81 -7.39
N THR A 85 7.52 15.34 -8.56
CA THR A 85 8.03 14.82 -9.83
C THR A 85 9.54 15.03 -9.92
N LEU A 86 10.20 14.26 -10.78
CA LEU A 86 11.64 14.38 -11.03
C LEU A 86 12.12 15.80 -11.38
N PHE A 87 11.23 16.66 -11.87
CA PHE A 87 11.53 18.05 -12.25
C PHE A 87 11.19 19.08 -11.16
N GLY A 88 10.87 18.62 -9.94
CA GLY A 88 10.57 19.48 -8.79
C GLY A 88 9.18 20.11 -8.84
N PHE A 89 8.26 19.57 -9.65
CA PHE A 89 6.86 19.97 -9.63
C PHE A 89 6.06 19.01 -8.75
N GLU A 90 5.26 19.55 -7.86
CA GLU A 90 4.27 18.80 -7.10
C GLU A 90 3.12 18.37 -8.04
N LYS A 91 2.70 17.12 -7.90
CA LYS A 91 1.50 16.56 -8.53
C LYS A 91 0.70 15.76 -7.53
N ASP A 92 -0.62 15.67 -7.76
CA ASP A 92 -1.44 14.72 -7.00
C ASP A 92 -0.93 13.29 -7.28
N PHE A 93 -0.75 12.51 -6.22
CA PHE A 93 -0.34 11.12 -6.28
C PHE A 93 -1.18 10.29 -7.26
N ARG A 94 -2.48 10.58 -7.34
CA ARG A 94 -3.44 9.87 -8.20
C ARG A 94 -3.23 10.18 -9.68
N GLU A 95 -2.81 11.41 -10.02
CA GLU A 95 -2.46 11.77 -11.41
C GLU A 95 -1.24 11.00 -11.92
N MET A 96 -0.34 10.63 -11.01
CA MET A 96 0.84 9.84 -11.36
C MET A 96 0.52 8.35 -11.55
N ARG A 97 -0.72 7.93 -11.26
CA ARG A 97 -1.16 6.53 -11.31
C ARG A 97 -2.54 6.36 -11.96
N PRO A 98 -2.72 6.80 -13.22
CA PRO A 98 -4.03 6.77 -13.88
C PRO A 98 -4.52 5.34 -14.18
N ASP A 99 -3.62 4.36 -14.24
CA ASP A 99 -3.92 2.96 -14.59
C ASP A 99 -4.20 2.07 -13.36
N ASP A 100 -4.10 2.61 -12.15
CA ASP A 100 -4.30 1.90 -10.86
C ASP A 100 -5.78 1.66 -10.50
N THR A 101 -6.65 1.72 -11.51
CA THR A 101 -8.12 1.73 -11.39
C THR A 101 -8.75 0.37 -11.06
N LYS A 102 -7.94 -0.65 -10.74
CA LYS A 102 -8.43 -1.97 -10.36
C LYS A 102 -8.23 -2.18 -8.87
N ASP A 103 -9.29 -2.50 -8.15
CA ASP A 103 -9.36 -2.81 -6.69
C ASP A 103 -8.20 -3.69 -6.15
N ILE A 104 -7.55 -4.46 -7.01
CA ILE A 104 -6.45 -5.35 -6.67
C ILE A 104 -5.10 -4.64 -6.50
N ASP A 105 -4.88 -3.53 -7.19
CA ASP A 105 -3.55 -2.91 -7.30
C ASP A 105 -3.33 -1.84 -6.21
N TYR A 106 -4.28 -0.94 -6.04
CA TYR A 106 -4.19 0.21 -5.13
C TYR A 106 -4.52 -0.13 -3.67
N ALA A 107 -5.76 -0.55 -3.39
CA ALA A 107 -6.31 -0.68 -2.04
C ALA A 107 -7.50 -1.66 -2.05
N GLY A 108 -7.55 -2.62 -1.13
CA GLY A 108 -8.67 -3.54 -0.97
C GLY A 108 -9.91 -2.83 -0.43
N ARG A 109 -11.11 -3.29 -0.83
CA ARG A 109 -12.41 -2.69 -0.43
C ARG A 109 -12.80 -2.88 1.03
N THR A 110 -12.09 -3.71 1.77
CA THR A 110 -12.30 -3.89 3.20
C THR A 110 -10.95 -3.97 3.90
N ILE A 111 -10.92 -3.64 5.19
CA ILE A 111 -9.71 -3.81 6.01
C ILE A 111 -9.23 -5.27 5.97
N GLY A 112 -10.16 -6.24 5.97
CA GLY A 112 -9.81 -7.66 5.90
C GLY A 112 -9.14 -8.05 4.57
N LEU A 113 -9.66 -7.55 3.44
CA LEU A 113 -9.05 -7.81 2.13
C LEU A 113 -7.66 -7.17 2.01
N GLU A 114 -7.50 -5.94 2.51
CA GLU A 114 -6.21 -5.27 2.49
C GLU A 114 -5.21 -5.93 3.45
N LEU A 115 -5.66 -6.41 4.61
CA LEU A 115 -4.82 -7.16 5.56
C LEU A 115 -4.30 -8.46 4.95
N ASP A 116 -5.19 -9.23 4.32
CA ASP A 116 -4.83 -10.45 3.58
C ASP A 116 -3.80 -10.15 2.47
N LYS A 117 -3.96 -9.02 1.77
CA LYS A 117 -3.03 -8.57 0.74
C LYS A 117 -1.67 -8.21 1.34
N MET A 118 -1.62 -7.47 2.46
CA MET A 118 -0.36 -7.05 3.08
C MET A 118 0.41 -8.25 3.63
N ILE A 119 -0.26 -9.15 4.37
CA ILE A 119 0.38 -10.37 4.92
C ILE A 119 0.95 -11.26 3.80
N ARG A 120 0.33 -11.29 2.62
CA ARG A 120 0.84 -12.07 1.47
C ARG A 120 1.99 -11.38 0.73
N LYS A 121 2.02 -10.05 0.73
CA LYS A 121 3.03 -9.26 0.01
C LYS A 121 4.30 -9.05 0.84
N ASP A 122 4.15 -8.85 2.16
CA ASP A 122 5.25 -8.78 3.13
C ASP A 122 5.92 -10.16 3.23
N GLY A 123 6.92 -10.36 2.37
CA GLY A 123 7.49 -11.68 2.13
C GLY A 123 8.58 -12.04 3.14
N ASP A 124 9.17 -11.03 3.76
CA ASP A 124 10.16 -11.17 4.84
C ASP A 124 9.55 -11.02 6.24
N PHE A 125 8.26 -10.69 6.32
CA PHE A 125 7.46 -10.60 7.55
C PHE A 125 7.99 -9.56 8.54
N ASN A 126 8.59 -8.48 8.03
CA ASN A 126 9.17 -7.43 8.86
C ASN A 126 8.17 -6.33 9.27
N GLY A 127 6.93 -6.37 8.76
CA GLY A 127 5.88 -5.38 9.07
C GLY A 127 5.99 -4.10 8.25
N GLU A 128 6.84 -4.09 7.23
CA GLU A 128 7.02 -3.04 6.24
C GLU A 128 6.76 -3.63 4.85
N LEU A 129 6.44 -2.77 3.87
CA LEU A 129 6.26 -3.21 2.50
C LEU A 129 7.23 -2.44 1.60
N SER A 130 8.21 -3.15 1.03
CA SER A 130 9.10 -2.59 0.03
C SER A 130 8.40 -2.50 -1.34
N PHE A 131 8.84 -1.57 -2.20
CA PHE A 131 8.30 -1.47 -3.56
C PHE A 131 8.47 -2.77 -4.35
N SER A 132 9.58 -3.49 -4.18
CA SER A 132 9.82 -4.78 -4.83
C SER A 132 8.77 -5.84 -4.47
N GLU A 133 8.31 -5.85 -3.22
CA GLU A 133 7.30 -6.80 -2.74
C GLU A 133 5.89 -6.47 -3.25
N THR A 134 5.67 -5.23 -3.68
CA THR A 134 4.36 -4.83 -4.19
C THR A 134 4.01 -5.48 -5.53
N GLY A 135 5.01 -5.89 -6.33
CA GLY A 135 4.83 -6.33 -7.72
C GLY A 135 4.40 -5.21 -8.69
N MET A 136 4.39 -3.95 -8.24
CA MET A 136 4.02 -2.80 -9.07
C MET A 136 5.14 -2.47 -10.06
N GLN A 137 4.75 -1.96 -11.23
CA GLN A 137 5.70 -1.53 -12.25
C GLN A 137 5.98 -0.04 -12.12
N ALA A 138 7.23 0.34 -12.38
CA ALA A 138 7.61 1.75 -12.44
C ALA A 138 6.96 2.43 -13.66
N VAL A 139 6.51 3.67 -13.47
CA VAL A 139 6.06 4.52 -14.56
C VAL A 139 7.29 5.02 -15.30
N LYS A 140 7.39 4.71 -16.60
CA LYS A 140 8.45 5.24 -17.45
C LYS A 140 8.20 6.71 -17.74
N THR A 141 8.97 7.60 -17.12
CA THR A 141 8.93 9.02 -17.49
C THR A 141 9.63 9.20 -18.83
N LYS A 142 8.89 9.56 -19.89
CA LYS A 142 9.52 10.11 -21.10
C LYS A 142 10.05 11.50 -20.75
N ALA A 143 11.31 11.78 -21.12
CA ALA A 143 11.82 13.14 -21.06
C ALA A 143 10.84 14.08 -21.80
N PRO A 144 10.52 15.26 -21.26
CA PRO A 144 9.72 16.22 -22.01
C PRO A 144 10.42 16.46 -23.35
N ASN A 145 9.69 16.33 -24.46
CA ASN A 145 10.20 16.68 -25.78
C ASN A 145 10.80 18.08 -25.65
N SER A 146 12.13 18.18 -25.74
CA SER A 146 12.81 19.46 -25.84
C SER A 146 12.41 20.05 -27.18
N GLY A 147 11.31 20.79 -27.21
CA GLY A 147 10.80 21.54 -28.35
C GLY A 147 11.68 22.74 -28.67
N TRP A 148 12.99 22.55 -28.75
CA TRP A 148 13.89 23.48 -29.40
C TRP A 148 13.94 23.06 -30.87
N THR A 149 13.07 23.66 -31.67
CA THR A 149 13.30 23.74 -33.12
C THR A 149 14.42 24.75 -33.34
N GLU A 150 15.52 24.30 -33.96
CA GLU A 150 16.55 25.18 -34.55
C GLU A 150 15.97 26.13 -35.60
#